data_AF-A0A5K1H1G6-F1
#
_entry.id   AF-A0A5K1H1G6-F1
#
_cell.length_a   1.000
_cell.length_b   1.000
_cell.length_c   1.000
_cell.angle_alpha   90.00
_cell.angle_beta   90.00
_cell.angle_gamma   90.00
#
_symmetry.space_group_name_H-M   'P 1'
#
loop_
_entity.id
_entity.type
_entity.pdbx_description
1 polymer ?
#
loop_
_entity_poly.entity_id
_entity_poly.type
_entity_poly.pdbx_seq_one_letter_code
_entity_poly.pdbx_strand_id
1 'polypeptide(L)' 'RPGILVLINDCDWELSGQLDASLSEKDEVVFISTLHGG' A
#
# COMPACT_ATOMS: atom_id res chain seq x y z
N ARG A 1 -1.07 -10.91 -0.54
CA ARG A 1 -1.07 -11.80 0.65
C ARG A 1 -2.23 -11.33 1.51
N PRO A 2 -3.22 -12.18 1.84
CA PRO A 2 -4.41 -11.73 2.55
C PRO A 2 -4.00 -10.94 3.81
N GLY A 3 -4.46 -9.70 3.89
CA GLY A 3 -4.26 -8.84 5.06
C GLY A 3 -3.03 -7.93 5.03
N ILE A 4 -2.53 -7.49 3.88
CA ILE A 4 -1.55 -6.38 3.82
C ILE A 4 -2.14 -5.29 2.92
N LEU A 5 -2.36 -4.10 3.49
CA LEU A 5 -2.67 -2.86 2.79
C LEU A 5 -1.36 -2.09 2.57
N VAL A 6 -1.17 -1.58 1.36
CA VAL A 6 0.01 -0.79 0.99
C VAL A 6 -0.44 0.62 0.67
N LEU A 7 0.14 1.60 1.37
CA LEU A 7 -0.08 3.01 1.08
C LEU A 7 1.18 3.62 0.46
N ILE A 8 0.99 4.49 -0.52
CA ILE A 8 2.02 5.37 -1.06
C ILE A 8 1.55 6.80 -0.82
N ASN A 9 2.30 7.58 -0.04
CA ASN A 9 1.92 8.94 0.37
C ASN A 9 0.48 9.01 0.92
N ASP A 10 0.17 8.13 1.88
CA ASP A 10 -1.15 7.96 2.50
C ASP A 10 -2.30 7.54 1.56
N CYS A 11 -2.00 7.27 0.29
CA CYS A 11 -2.97 6.78 -0.69
C CYS A 11 -2.89 5.27 -0.85
N ASP A 12 -4.04 4.60 -0.82
CA ASP A 12 -4.12 3.17 -1.12
C ASP A 12 -3.68 2.90 -2.56
N TRP A 13 -2.62 2.11 -2.68
CA TRP A 13 -2.03 1.77 -3.96
C TRP A 13 -2.98 0.98 -4.87
N GLU A 14 -3.82 0.11 -4.30
CA GLU A 14 -4.74 -0.74 -5.07
C GLU A 14 -5.86 0.07 -5.75
N LEU A 15 -6.20 1.24 -5.21
CA LEU A 15 -7.23 2.13 -5.79
C LEU A 15 -6.79 2.80 -7.11
N SER A 16 -5.51 2.73 -7.45
CA SER A 16 -5.00 3.28 -8.72
C SER A 16 -5.41 2.46 -9.95
N GLY A 17 -5.90 1.23 -9.76
CA GLY A 17 -6.30 0.33 -10.85
C GLY A 17 -5.13 -0.17 -11.71
N GLN A 18 -3.89 0.16 -11.33
CA GLN A 18 -2.67 -0.27 -12.00
C GLN A 18 -1.93 -1.28 -11.13
N LEU A 19 -1.33 -2.28 -11.77
CA LEU A 19 -0.55 -3.34 -11.09
C LEU A 19 0.82 -2.87 -10.61
N ASP A 20 1.22 -1.64 -10.97
CA ASP A 20 2.54 -1.07 -10.70
C ASP A 20 2.38 0.40 -10.29
N ALA A 21 3.20 0.87 -9.35
CA ALA A 21 3.37 2.29 -9.06
C ALA A 21 4.81 2.72 -9.33
N SER A 22 4.97 3.85 -10.01
CA SER A 22 6.29 4.49 -10.16
C SER A 22 6.60 5.30 -8.90
N LEU A 23 7.64 4.90 -8.17
CA LEU A 23 8.11 5.63 -7.00
C LEU A 23 9.06 6.76 -7.41
N SER A 24 8.92 7.89 -6.73
CA SER A 24 9.80 9.04 -6.82
C SER A 24 10.61 9.22 -5.55
N GLU A 25 11.69 10.00 -5.65
CA GLU A 25 12.46 10.38 -4.48
C GLU A 25 11.55 11.12 -3.48
N LYS A 26 11.61 10.72 -2.20
CA LYS A 26 10.78 11.19 -1.07
C LYS A 26 9.36 10.61 -0.97
N ASP A 27 8.97 9.66 -1.83
CA ASP A 27 7.72 8.93 -1.59
C ASP A 27 7.81 8.11 -0.30
N GLU A 28 6.74 8.15 0.50
CA GLU A 28 6.59 7.32 1.68
C GLU A 28 5.78 6.06 1.34
N VAL A 29 6.34 4.90 1.66
CA VAL A 29 5.69 3.60 1.46
C VAL A 29 5.40 2.97 2.81
N VAL A 30 4.10 2.76 3.10
CA VAL A 30 3.63 2.18 4.36
C VAL A 30 3.02 0.81 4.11
N PHE A 31 3.44 -0.18 4.88
CA PHE A 31 2.88 -1.53 4.89
C PHE A 31 2.05 -1.73 6.15
N ILE A 32 0.73 -1.89 5.99
CA ILE A 32 -0.19 -2.14 7.09
C ILE A 32 -0.63 -3.59 7.00
N SER A 33 -0.14 -4.43 7.91
CA SER A 33 -0.66 -5.78 8.05
C SER A 33 -1.95 -5.75 8.87
N THR A 34 -3.10 -5.99 8.24
CA THR A 34 -4.34 -6.28 8.96
C THR A 34 -4.26 -7.73 9.47
N LEU A 35 -3.68 -7.89 10.65
CA LEU A 35 -3.84 -9.13 11.40
C LEU A 35 -5.34 -9.25 11.71
N HIS A 36 -6.02 -10.23 11.12
CA HIS A 36 -7.34 -10.63 11.61
C HIS A 36 -7.10 -11.30 12.96
N GLY A 37 -7.07 -10.49 14.02
CA GLY A 37 -7.08 -10.97 15.39
C GLY A 37 -8.46 -11.54 15.68
N GLY A 38 -8.55 -12.87 15.73
CA GLY A 38 -9.55 -13.55 16.53
C GLY A 38 -9.26 -13.39 18.01
#